data_AF-A0A0N8PWK1-F1
#
_entry.id   AF-A0A0N8PWK1-F1
#
_cell.length_a   1.000
_cell.length_b   1.000
_cell.length_c   1.000
_cell.angle_alpha   90.00
_cell.angle_beta   90.00
_cell.angle_gamma   90.00
#
_symmetry.space_group_name_H-M   'P 1'
#
loop_
_entity.id
_entity.type
_entity.pdbx_description
1 polymer ?
#
loop_
_entity_poly.entity_id
_entity_poly.type
_entity_poly.pdbx_seq_one_letter_code
_entity_poly.pdbx_strand_id
1 'polypeptide(L)'
;MSEILIPLGYQLGVGGVGGFLVGYAIKKVIKIMAVILGLFLLSLAYLGYTGMIDVNYDKLEKATSGLVGMIGQAPLLTPIVSHIPFAASFIVGFALGFKKG
;
A
#
# COMPACT_ATOMS: atom_id res chain seq x y z
N MET A 1 -32.27 -17.26 -9.56
CA MET A 1 -30.91 -17.37 -10.17
C MET A 1 -30.36 -16.02 -10.66
N SER A 2 -31.19 -15.06 -11.08
CA SER A 2 -30.77 -13.73 -11.57
C SER A 2 -30.40 -12.71 -10.48
N GLU A 3 -30.90 -12.87 -9.25
CA GLU A 3 -30.68 -11.90 -8.16
C GLU A 3 -29.25 -11.88 -7.58
N ILE A 4 -28.46 -12.93 -7.81
CA ILE A 4 -27.08 -13.06 -7.31
C ILE A 4 -26.03 -12.64 -8.35
N LEU A 5 -26.35 -12.74 -9.64
CA LEU A 5 -25.40 -12.48 -10.72
C LEU A 5 -25.21 -10.98 -11.00
N ILE A 6 -26.26 -10.17 -10.83
CA ILE A 6 -26.20 -8.73 -11.06
C ILE A 6 -25.37 -8.02 -9.97
N PRO A 7 -25.53 -8.33 -8.66
CA PRO A 7 -24.67 -7.80 -7.61
C PRO A 7 -23.21 -8.24 -7.78
N LEU A 8 -22.97 -9.50 -8.15
CA LEU A 8 -21.62 -10.02 -8.41
C LEU A 8 -20.96 -9.31 -9.59
N GLY A 9 -21.64 -9.15 -10.72
CA GLY A 9 -21.11 -8.45 -11.88
C GLY A 9 -20.77 -6.99 -11.59
N TYR A 10 -21.64 -6.30 -10.84
CA TYR A 10 -21.40 -4.91 -10.42
C TYR A 10 -20.22 -4.80 -9.45
N GLN A 11 -20.17 -5.69 -8.45
CA GLN A 11 -19.12 -5.70 -7.43
C GLN A 11 -17.74 -6.07 -8.01
N LEU A 12 -17.71 -6.98 -8.99
CA LEU A 12 -16.48 -7.32 -9.74
C LEU A 12 -16.05 -6.18 -10.68
N GLY A 13 -17.00 -5.51 -11.33
CA GLY A 13 -16.71 -4.39 -12.23
C GLY A 13 -16.16 -3.17 -11.48
N VAL A 14 -16.84 -2.76 -10.41
CA VAL A 14 -16.40 -1.63 -9.57
C VAL A 14 -15.11 -1.97 -8.83
N GLY A 15 -14.96 -3.19 -8.31
CA GLY A 15 -13.73 -3.66 -7.67
C GLY A 15 -12.55 -3.70 -8.63
N GLY A 16 -12.71 -4.30 -9.81
CA GLY A 16 -11.66 -4.41 -10.82
C GLY A 16 -11.23 -3.07 -11.42
N VAL A 17 -12.19 -2.23 -11.84
CA VAL A 17 -11.88 -0.90 -12.41
C VAL A 17 -11.34 0.02 -11.33
N GLY A 18 -11.96 0.02 -10.14
CA GLY A 18 -11.48 0.78 -9.00
C GLY A 18 -10.05 0.37 -8.60
N GLY A 19 -9.79 -0.93 -8.50
CA GLY A 19 -8.47 -1.48 -8.25
C GLY A 19 -7.47 -1.03 -9.30
N PHE A 20 -7.82 -1.07 -10.58
CA PHE A 20 -6.95 -0.62 -11.67
C PHE A 20 -6.57 0.86 -11.57
N LEU A 21 -7.55 1.75 -11.36
CA LEU A 21 -7.26 3.19 -11.20
C LEU A 21 -6.39 3.45 -9.97
N VAL A 22 -6.71 2.81 -8.84
CA VAL A 22 -5.98 2.96 -7.59
C VAL A 22 -4.55 2.44 -7.73
N GLY A 23 -4.36 1.27 -8.33
CA GLY A 23 -3.03 0.69 -8.57
C GLY A 23 -2.16 1.55 -9.48
N TYR A 24 -2.74 2.14 -10.52
CA TYR A 24 -2.05 3.07 -11.41
C TYR A 24 -1.62 4.36 -10.68
N ALA A 25 -2.54 4.97 -9.91
CA ALA A 25 -2.26 6.18 -9.15
C ALA A 25 -1.17 5.95 -8.09
N ILE A 26 -1.26 4.83 -7.35
CA ILE A 26 -0.32 4.47 -6.30
C ILE A 26 1.10 4.32 -6.83
N LYS A 27 1.31 3.71 -8.01
CA LYS A 27 2.67 3.54 -8.54
C LYS A 27 3.36 4.88 -8.81
N LYS A 28 2.62 5.86 -9.31
CA LYS A 28 3.13 7.21 -9.57
C LYS A 28 3.51 7.92 -8.27
N VAL A 29 2.68 7.78 -7.23
CA VAL A 29 2.95 8.31 -5.89
C VAL A 29 4.16 7.63 -5.27
N ILE A 30 4.23 6.29 -5.29
CA ILE A 30 5.36 5.52 -4.74
C ILE A 30 6.68 5.93 -5.38
N LYS A 31 6.71 6.17 -6.70
CA LYS A 31 7.95 6.59 -7.38
C LYS A 31 8.47 7.92 -6.84
N ILE A 32 7.60 8.91 -6.64
CA ILE A 32 7.98 10.21 -6.05
C ILE A 32 8.40 10.03 -4.58
N MET A 33 7.62 9.26 -3.83
CA MET A 33 7.85 9.04 -2.41
C MET A 33 9.16 8.29 -2.17
N ALA A 34 9.50 7.31 -3.00
CA ALA A 34 10.74 6.56 -2.94
C ALA A 34 11.96 7.45 -3.20
N VAL A 35 11.87 8.40 -4.12
CA VAL A 35 12.94 9.38 -4.37
C VAL A 35 13.13 10.29 -3.14
N ILE A 36 12.04 10.81 -2.57
CA ILE A 36 12.10 11.67 -1.38
C ILE A 36 12.68 10.90 -0.18
N LEU A 37 12.20 9.67 0.06
CA LEU A 37 12.71 8.81 1.12
C LEU A 37 14.18 8.45 0.93
N GLY A 38 14.58 8.09 -0.29
CA GLY A 38 15.97 7.78 -0.60
C GLY A 38 16.89 8.98 -0.37
N LEU A 39 16.46 10.18 -0.81
CA LEU A 39 17.20 11.40 -0.58
C LEU A 39 17.29 11.74 0.92
N PHE A 40 16.20 11.57 1.65
CA PHE A 40 16.16 11.80 3.10
C PHE A 40 17.09 10.85 3.86
N LEU A 41 17.06 9.55 3.54
CA LEU A 41 17.96 8.56 4.13
C LEU A 41 19.42 8.85 3.77
N LEU A 42 19.69 9.27 2.53
CA LEU A 42 21.04 9.64 2.10
C LEU A 42 21.55 10.86 2.87
N SER A 43 20.72 11.90 3.03
CA SER A 43 21.05 13.07 3.85
C SER A 43 21.30 12.68 5.31
N LEU A 44 20.47 11.81 5.88
CA LEU A 44 20.64 11.36 7.26
C LEU A 44 21.92 10.53 7.45
N ALA A 45 22.24 9.65 6.49
CA ALA A 45 23.48 8.88 6.49
C ALA A 45 24.71 9.78 6.38
N TYR A 46 24.65 10.82 5.54
CA TYR A 46 25.72 11.80 5.42
C TYR A 46 25.93 12.57 6.73
N LEU A 47 24.86 13.02 7.37
CA LEU A 47 24.90 13.80 8.61
C LEU A 47 25.32 12.95 9.82
N GLY A 48 25.01 11.65 9.80
CA GLY A 48 25.54 10.68 10.74
C GLY A 48 27.02 10.40 10.53
N TYR A 49 27.48 10.30 9.27
CA TYR A 49 28.90 10.09 8.95
C TYR A 49 29.78 11.29 9.34
N THR A 50 29.29 12.52 9.17
CA THR A 50 30.00 13.73 9.61
C THR A 50 29.99 13.92 11.12
N GLY A 51 29.29 13.06 11.88
CA GLY A 51 29.21 13.13 13.35
C GLY A 51 28.38 14.30 13.88
N MET A 52 27.64 15.00 13.02
CA MET A 52 26.75 16.09 13.45
C MET A 52 25.45 15.57 14.08
N ILE A 53 25.03 14.33 13.78
CA ILE A 53 23.84 13.70 14.33
C ILE A 53 24.16 12.30 14.85
N ASP A 54 23.80 12.01 16.10
CA ASP A 54 23.80 10.66 16.68
C ASP A 54 22.51 9.93 16.29
N VAL A 55 22.63 8.93 15.40
CA VAL A 55 21.48 8.15 14.93
C VAL A 55 21.24 6.99 15.89
N ASN A 56 20.22 7.13 16.74
CA ASN A 56 19.81 6.06 17.65
C ASN A 56 18.99 4.99 16.93
N TYR A 57 19.67 3.91 16.52
CA TYR A 57 19.06 2.78 15.80
C TYR A 57 17.98 2.04 16.60
N ASP A 58 18.06 1.99 17.93
CA ASP A 58 17.09 1.29 18.79
C ASP A 58 15.71 2.00 18.77
N LYS A 59 15.72 3.34 18.84
CA LYS A 59 14.50 4.14 18.69
C LYS A 59 13.93 4.06 17.27
N LEU A 60 14.81 4.00 16.25
CA LEU A 60 14.39 3.84 14.86
C LEU A 60 13.68 2.50 14.64
N GLU A 61 14.22 1.41 15.20
CA GLU A 61 13.63 0.08 15.14
C GLU A 61 12.26 0.02 15.83
N LYS A 62 12.14 0.61 17.02
CA LYS A 62 10.85 0.70 17.75
C LYS A 62 9.80 1.50 16.99
N ALA A 63 10.18 2.63 16.40
CA ALA A 63 9.27 3.42 15.59
C ALA A 63 8.82 2.65 14.33
N THR A 64 9.75 1.95 13.68
CA THR A 64 9.46 1.16 12.48
C THR A 64 8.58 -0.04 12.80
N SER A 65 8.88 -0.78 13.86
CA SER A 65 8.08 -1.94 14.31
C SER A 65 6.69 -1.53 14.80
N GLY A 66 6.54 -0.37 15.44
CA GLY A 66 5.23 0.18 15.80
C GLY A 66 4.36 0.50 14.58
N LEU A 67 4.94 1.09 13.53
CA LEU A 67 4.24 1.35 12.27
C LEU A 67 3.84 0.06 11.55
N VAL A 68 4.75 -0.91 11.46
CA VAL A 68 4.47 -2.22 10.84
C VAL A 68 3.41 -2.98 11.64
N GLY A 69 3.48 -2.93 12.97
CA GLY A 69 2.49 -3.53 13.87
C GLY A 69 1.09 -2.94 13.69
N MET A 70 0.98 -1.63 13.49
CA MET A 70 -0.30 -0.96 13.21
C MET A 70 -0.90 -1.41 11.87
N ILE A 71 -0.09 -1.60 10.84
CA ILE A 71 -0.55 -2.13 9.54
C ILE A 71 -1.00 -3.59 9.67
N GLY A 72 -0.27 -4.41 10.44
CA GLY A 72 -0.60 -5.81 10.67
C GLY A 72 -1.81 -6.05 11.57
N GLN A 73 -2.12 -5.11 12.47
CA GLN A 73 -3.28 -5.16 13.37
C GLN A 73 -4.51 -4.44 12.85
N ALA A 74 -4.39 -3.70 11.75
CA ALA A 74 -5.53 -3.03 11.16
C ALA A 74 -6.59 -4.08 10.76
N PRO A 75 -7.87 -3.90 11.11
CA PRO A 75 -8.98 -4.77 10.72
C PRO A 75 -9.30 -4.59 9.22
N LEU A 76 -8.28 -4.58 8.37
CA LEU A 76 -8.41 -4.59 6.91
C LEU A 76 -8.83 -5.98 6.43
N LEU A 77 -8.55 -7.03 7.23
CA LEU A 77 -8.89 -8.41 6.90
C LEU A 77 -10.39 -8.72 7.04
N THR A 78 -11.09 -8.07 7.96
CA THR A 78 -12.53 -8.29 8.19
C THR A 78 -13.39 -7.95 6.96
N PRO A 79 -13.28 -6.76 6.33
CA PRO A 79 -14.04 -6.45 5.12
C PRO A 79 -13.61 -7.28 3.90
N ILE A 80 -12.36 -7.76 3.85
CA ILE A 80 -11.88 -8.65 2.77
C ILE A 80 -12.59 -10.00 2.81
N VAL A 81 -12.75 -10.58 4.00
CA VAL A 81 -13.43 -11.87 4.18
C VAL A 81 -14.94 -11.74 3.91
N SER A 82 -15.56 -10.61 4.25
CA SER A 82 -16.99 -10.36 4.00
C SER A 82 -17.33 -10.08 2.53
N HIS A 83 -16.37 -9.63 1.72
CA HIS A 83 -16.56 -9.29 0.31
C HIS A 83 -15.49 -9.93 -0.59
N ILE A 84 -15.37 -11.25 -0.50
CA ILE A 84 -14.38 -12.02 -1.27
C ILE A 84 -14.42 -11.73 -2.78
N PRO A 85 -15.59 -11.70 -3.46
CA PRO A 85 -15.62 -11.40 -4.89
C PRO A 85 -15.08 -10.00 -5.22
N PHE A 86 -15.46 -8.98 -4.42
CA PHE A 86 -14.92 -7.63 -4.55
C PHE A 86 -13.40 -7.62 -4.38
N ALA A 87 -12.91 -8.18 -3.28
CA ALA A 87 -11.49 -8.19 -2.94
C ALA A 87 -10.66 -8.91 -4.01
N ALA A 88 -11.14 -10.06 -4.51
CA ALA A 88 -10.49 -10.78 -5.59
C ALA A 88 -10.40 -9.93 -6.87
N SER A 89 -11.50 -9.32 -7.30
CA SER A 89 -11.49 -8.43 -8.48
C SER A 89 -10.62 -7.19 -8.29
N PHE A 90 -10.63 -6.60 -7.09
CA PHE A 90 -9.85 -5.44 -6.75
C PHE A 90 -8.35 -5.75 -6.75
N ILE A 91 -7.92 -6.87 -6.17
CA ILE A 91 -6.51 -7.27 -6.18
C ILE A 91 -6.02 -7.51 -7.61
N VAL A 92 -6.82 -8.18 -8.45
CA VAL A 92 -6.48 -8.41 -9.86
C VAL A 92 -6.41 -7.08 -10.63
N GLY A 93 -7.41 -6.22 -10.47
CA GLY A 93 -7.44 -4.89 -11.07
C GLY A 93 -6.26 -4.04 -10.62
N PHE A 94 -5.98 -4.03 -9.31
CA PHE A 94 -4.86 -3.34 -8.68
C PHE A 94 -3.52 -3.82 -9.20
N ALA A 95 -3.29 -5.13 -9.26
CA ALA A 95 -2.04 -5.68 -9.78
C ALA A 95 -1.81 -5.27 -11.24
N LEU A 96 -2.86 -5.28 -12.07
CA LEU A 96 -2.78 -4.83 -13.46
C LEU A 96 -2.55 -3.31 -13.58
N GLY A 97 -3.23 -2.52 -12.75
CA GLY A 97 -3.06 -1.06 -12.68
C GLY A 97 -1.66 -0.68 -12.23
N PHE A 98 -1.16 -1.36 -11.19
CA PHE A 98 0.21 -1.21 -10.69
C PHE A 98 1.25 -1.69 -11.70
N LYS A 99 0.98 -2.74 -12.49
CA LYS A 99 1.90 -3.14 -13.56
C LYS A 99 2.00 -2.07 -14.65
N LYS A 100 0.87 -1.45 -15.02
CA LYS A 100 0.79 -0.40 -16.05
C LYS A 100 1.20 1.00 -15.61
N GLY A 101 1.11 1.33 -14.31
CA GLY A 101 1.51 2.63 -13.75
C GLY A 101 3.01 2.90 -13.72
#